data_AF-A0A2V7S816-F1
#
_entry.id   AF-A0A2V7S816-F1
#
_cell.length_a   1.000
_cell.length_b   1.000
_cell.length_c   1.000
_cell.angle_alpha   90.00
_cell.angle_beta   90.00
_cell.angle_gamma   90.00
#
_symmetry.space_group_name_H-M   'P 1'
#
loop_
_entity.id
_entity.type
_entity.pdbx_description
1 polymer ?
#
loop_
_entity_poly.entity_id
_entity_poly.type
_entity_poly.pdbx_seq_one_letter_code
_entity_poly.pdbx_strand_id
1 'polypeptide(L)'
;MQSLIGSTLVAVSLVTVPALATAQRAGAQHGGMGGAKHEFGVDVGLVYSKPSGGSGTFAVSTPLDLRLGFVSHSQLMFEPRVSLLFAHTSGASAHAFDLDLNALYGKDHKKGMYLTAGAGADIVGATGAVSGTVFSVNGGVGTRLPYESGAWRLEAFVRYAFKNTSLFEPNTFSVGARAGLSLWH
;
A
#
# COMPACT_ATOMS: atom_id res chain seq x y z
N MET A 1 24.39 12.20 14.55
CA MET A 1 22.93 12.04 14.73
C MET A 1 22.48 10.69 14.16
N GLN A 2 22.87 9.58 14.79
CA GLN A 2 22.69 8.21 14.25
C GLN A 2 21.72 7.34 15.08
N SER A 3 21.02 7.89 16.08
CA SER A 3 20.20 7.10 17.00
C SER A 3 18.68 7.29 16.90
N LEU A 4 18.18 8.17 16.01
CA LEU A 4 16.76 8.54 15.94
C LEU A 4 15.90 7.65 15.01
N ILE A 5 16.54 6.98 14.05
CA ILE A 5 15.82 6.12 13.09
C ILE A 5 15.31 4.85 13.79
N GLY A 6 16.13 4.24 14.67
CA GLY A 6 15.74 3.05 15.42
C GLY A 6 14.59 3.31 16.41
N SER A 7 14.56 4.49 17.04
CA SER A 7 13.52 4.85 18.03
C SER A 7 12.16 5.12 17.38
N THR A 8 12.14 5.66 16.16
CA THR A 8 10.90 5.99 15.44
C THR A 8 10.21 4.72 14.92
N LEU A 9 10.97 3.73 14.46
CA LEU A 9 10.48 2.42 14.01
C LEU A 9 9.92 1.58 15.19
N VAL A 10 10.51 1.73 16.37
CA VAL A 10 10.01 1.13 17.62
C VAL A 10 8.74 1.84 18.12
N ALA A 11 8.64 3.16 17.97
CA ALA A 11 7.43 3.89 18.37
C ALA A 11 6.20 3.56 17.49
N VAL A 12 6.38 3.37 16.18
CA VAL A 12 5.28 2.98 15.28
C VAL A 12 4.81 1.54 15.54
N SER A 13 5.73 0.63 15.88
CA SER A 13 5.36 -0.73 16.27
C SER A 13 4.63 -0.79 17.62
N LEU A 14 5.01 0.05 18.60
CA LEU A 14 4.33 0.08 19.90
C LEU A 14 2.92 0.71 19.87
N VAL A 15 2.62 1.61 18.93
CA VAL A 15 1.28 2.24 18.82
C VAL A 15 0.31 1.41 17.96
N THR A 16 0.82 0.54 17.07
CA THR A 16 -0.01 -0.32 16.21
C THR A 16 -0.37 -1.66 16.88
N VAL A 17 0.46 -2.18 17.79
CA VAL A 17 0.19 -3.43 18.51
C VAL A 17 -1.12 -3.41 19.33
N PRO A 18 -1.47 -2.34 20.08
CA PRO A 18 -2.74 -2.29 20.80
C PRO A 18 -3.97 -2.24 19.89
N ALA A 19 -3.88 -1.56 18.74
CA ALA A 19 -4.96 -1.47 17.76
C ALA A 19 -5.17 -2.81 17.01
N LEU A 20 -4.09 -3.53 16.72
CA LEU A 20 -4.15 -4.89 16.18
C LEU A 20 -4.68 -5.88 17.23
N ALA A 21 -4.30 -5.72 18.50
CA ALA A 21 -4.79 -6.57 19.60
C ALA A 21 -6.28 -6.35 19.90
N THR A 22 -6.83 -5.14 19.74
CA THR A 22 -8.28 -4.89 19.88
C THR A 22 -9.07 -5.43 18.68
N ALA A 23 -8.52 -5.32 17.47
CA ALA A 23 -9.11 -5.93 16.27
C ALA A 23 -9.10 -7.48 16.33
N GLN A 24 -8.02 -8.08 16.83
CA GLN A 24 -7.92 -9.52 17.08
C GLN A 24 -8.90 -9.98 18.18
N ARG A 25 -9.06 -9.18 19.24
CA ARG A 25 -9.99 -9.50 20.35
C ARG A 25 -11.47 -9.40 19.92
N ALA A 26 -11.80 -8.45 19.04
CA ALA A 26 -13.12 -8.38 18.41
C ALA A 26 -13.36 -9.56 17.43
N GLY A 27 -12.32 -10.00 16.70
CA GLY A 27 -12.40 -11.16 15.80
C GLY A 27 -12.53 -12.51 16.52
N ALA A 28 -11.91 -12.65 17.70
CA ALA A 28 -11.92 -13.87 18.52
C ALA A 28 -13.23 -14.10 19.30
N GLN A 29 -14.04 -13.04 19.52
CA GLN A 29 -15.34 -13.16 20.21
C GLN A 29 -16.48 -13.65 19.30
N HIS A 30 -16.28 -13.69 17.97
CA HIS A 30 -17.22 -14.25 17.00
C HIS A 30 -16.74 -15.61 16.48
N GLY A 31 -16.46 -16.52 17.42
CA GLY A 31 -16.23 -17.94 17.16
C GLY A 31 -17.53 -18.64 16.79
N GLY A 32 -17.87 -18.66 15.51
CA GLY A 32 -19.01 -19.41 14.98
C GLY A 32 -19.19 -19.17 13.48
N MET A 33 -18.73 -20.14 12.66
CA MET A 33 -19.06 -20.33 11.25
C MET A 33 -18.91 -19.11 10.30
N GLY A 34 -17.76 -18.94 9.62
CA GLY A 34 -17.65 -17.96 8.53
C GLY A 34 -16.27 -17.92 7.88
N GLY A 35 -16.21 -17.77 6.55
CA GLY A 35 -15.00 -17.87 5.73
C GLY A 35 -13.85 -16.92 6.10
N ALA A 36 -12.69 -17.12 5.46
CA ALA A 36 -11.43 -16.38 5.70
C ALA A 36 -11.66 -14.88 5.94
N LYS A 37 -11.15 -14.39 7.06
CA LYS A 37 -11.36 -13.01 7.53
C LYS A 37 -10.22 -12.08 7.14
N HIS A 38 -9.05 -12.66 6.84
CA HIS A 38 -7.83 -11.91 6.58
C HIS A 38 -7.12 -12.36 5.29
N GLU A 39 -6.60 -11.38 4.55
CA GLU A 39 -5.73 -11.58 3.38
C GLU A 39 -4.32 -11.09 3.73
N PHE A 40 -3.29 -11.91 3.55
CA PHE A 40 -1.91 -11.43 3.50
C PHE A 40 -1.46 -11.44 2.04
N GLY A 41 -0.81 -10.38 1.57
CA GLY A 41 -0.33 -10.37 0.19
C GLY A 41 0.97 -9.63 -0.01
N VAL A 42 1.66 -10.03 -1.08
CA VAL A 42 2.90 -9.45 -1.57
C VAL A 42 2.72 -9.11 -3.04
N ASP A 43 3.02 -7.87 -3.41
CA ASP A 43 2.91 -7.37 -4.79
C ASP A 43 4.27 -6.94 -5.36
N VAL A 44 4.35 -6.99 -6.68
CA VAL A 44 5.33 -6.30 -7.50
C VAL A 44 4.56 -5.40 -8.46
N GLY A 45 5.01 -4.17 -8.60
CA GLY A 45 4.33 -3.15 -9.41
C GLY A 45 5.24 -2.40 -10.34
N LEU A 46 4.67 -1.96 -11.45
CA LEU A 46 5.26 -1.04 -12.41
C LEU A 46 4.44 0.24 -12.40
N VAL A 47 5.10 1.38 -12.26
CA VAL A 47 4.44 2.68 -12.19
C VAL A 47 5.13 3.68 -13.10
N TYR A 48 4.32 4.44 -13.84
CA TYR A 48 4.74 5.65 -14.53
C TYR A 48 4.24 6.84 -13.73
N SER A 49 5.14 7.78 -13.41
CA SER A 49 4.85 8.96 -12.60
C SER A 49 5.19 10.22 -13.37
N LYS A 50 4.27 11.19 -13.37
CA LYS A 50 4.43 12.48 -14.06
C LYS A 50 4.25 13.64 -13.06
N PRO A 51 5.33 14.29 -12.62
CA PRO A 51 5.23 15.51 -11.82
C PRO A 51 4.73 16.70 -12.65
N SER A 52 4.01 17.61 -12.00
CA SER A 52 3.61 18.89 -12.59
C SER A 52 4.85 19.73 -12.89
N GLY A 53 5.02 20.15 -14.15
CA GLY A 53 6.16 20.98 -14.57
C GLY A 53 7.49 20.25 -14.81
N GLY A 54 7.55 18.92 -14.65
CA GLY A 54 8.76 18.11 -14.92
C GLY A 54 8.57 17.03 -15.98
N SER A 55 9.60 16.22 -16.25
CA SER A 55 9.47 15.02 -17.10
C SER A 55 8.94 13.83 -16.32
N GLY A 56 8.22 12.92 -17.00
CA GLY A 56 7.74 11.69 -16.36
C GLY A 56 8.81 10.60 -16.31
N THR A 57 8.70 9.71 -15.33
CA THR A 57 9.65 8.62 -15.08
C THR A 57 8.91 7.30 -14.88
N PHE A 58 9.58 6.20 -15.21
CA PHE A 58 9.13 4.86 -14.85
C PHE A 58 9.86 4.42 -13.58
N ALA A 59 9.14 3.75 -12.69
CA ALA A 59 9.69 3.09 -11.52
C ALA A 59 9.13 1.68 -11.40
N VAL A 60 9.92 0.81 -10.77
CA VAL A 60 9.51 -0.54 -10.42
C VAL A 60 9.45 -0.62 -8.90
N SER A 61 8.27 -0.89 -8.35
CA SER A 61 8.14 -1.30 -6.94
C SER A 61 8.54 -2.76 -6.86
N THR A 62 9.75 -3.02 -6.36
CA THR A 62 10.29 -4.36 -6.14
C THR A 62 10.61 -4.56 -4.66
N PRO A 63 10.60 -5.80 -4.19
CA PRO A 63 9.45 -6.69 -3.99
C PRO A 63 8.70 -6.44 -2.67
N LEU A 64 8.91 -5.29 -2.03
CA LEU A 64 8.37 -4.97 -0.71
C LEU A 64 7.11 -4.09 -0.83
N ASP A 65 6.08 -4.54 -1.55
CA ASP A 65 4.69 -4.04 -1.40
C ASP A 65 3.89 -5.10 -0.65
N LEU A 66 3.74 -4.88 0.65
CA LEU A 66 3.04 -5.77 1.57
C LEU A 66 1.64 -5.23 1.83
N ARG A 67 0.64 -6.11 1.80
CA ARG A 67 -0.76 -5.76 2.09
C ARG A 67 -1.38 -6.70 3.13
N LEU A 68 -2.27 -6.14 3.93
CA LEU A 68 -3.09 -6.89 4.88
C LEU A 68 -4.56 -6.55 4.66
N GLY A 69 -5.35 -7.48 4.14
CA GLY A 69 -6.79 -7.31 3.93
C GLY A 69 -7.60 -7.72 5.16
N PHE A 70 -8.54 -6.88 5.55
CA PHE A 70 -9.54 -7.12 6.59
C PHE A 70 -10.92 -7.11 5.96
N VAL A 71 -11.54 -8.30 5.86
CA VAL A 71 -12.86 -8.45 5.26
C VAL A 71 -13.93 -7.91 6.21
N SER A 72 -14.72 -6.95 5.73
CA SER A 72 -15.95 -6.54 6.41
C SER A 72 -17.07 -7.54 6.13
N HIS A 73 -18.13 -7.57 6.95
CA HIS A 73 -19.31 -8.43 6.74
C HIS A 73 -20.13 -8.01 5.49
N SER A 74 -19.54 -8.00 4.30
CA SER A 74 -20.18 -7.73 3.00
C SER A 74 -19.13 -7.83 1.86
N GLN A 75 -19.32 -7.06 0.80
CA GLN A 75 -18.49 -6.85 -0.38
C GLN A 75 -17.31 -5.90 -0.13
N LEU A 76 -17.12 -5.43 1.10
CA LEU A 76 -16.07 -4.47 1.47
C LEU A 76 -14.89 -5.15 2.16
N MET A 77 -13.68 -4.70 1.85
CA MET A 77 -12.44 -5.09 2.51
C MET A 77 -11.57 -3.85 2.72
N PHE A 78 -10.89 -3.75 3.85
CA PHE A 78 -9.90 -2.69 4.10
C PHE A 78 -8.49 -3.26 4.04
N GLU A 79 -7.58 -2.51 3.44
CA GLU A 79 -6.24 -2.97 3.09
C GLU A 79 -5.21 -1.89 3.38
N PRO A 80 -4.64 -1.85 4.59
CA PRO A 80 -3.35 -1.22 4.80
C PRO A 80 -2.27 -1.88 3.93
N ARG A 81 -1.43 -1.03 3.36
CA ARG A 81 -0.32 -1.40 2.50
C ARG A 81 0.94 -0.64 2.91
N VAL A 82 2.06 -1.32 2.77
CA VAL A 82 3.39 -0.74 2.99
C VAL A 82 4.22 -1.08 1.76
N SER A 83 4.71 -0.05 1.08
CA SER A 83 5.51 -0.21 -0.13
C SER A 83 6.88 0.43 0.02
N LEU A 84 7.92 -0.30 -0.38
CA LEU A 84 9.25 0.25 -0.60
C LEU A 84 9.45 0.43 -2.10
N LEU A 85 9.59 1.68 -2.53
CA LEU A 85 9.84 2.03 -3.92
C LEU A 85 11.34 2.18 -4.15
N PHE A 86 11.84 1.47 -5.15
CA PHE A 86 13.19 1.66 -5.69
C PHE A 86 13.05 2.36 -7.04
N ALA A 87 13.16 3.68 -7.04
CA ALA A 87 13.11 4.45 -8.27
C ALA A 87 14.53 4.60 -8.87
N HIS A 88 14.74 3.99 -10.04
CA HIS A 88 15.90 4.26 -10.87
C HIS A 88 15.60 5.48 -11.75
N THR A 89 16.11 6.64 -11.34
CA THR A 89 16.21 7.80 -12.25
C THR A 89 17.63 7.87 -12.78
N SER A 90 17.83 8.40 -13.99
CA SER A 90 19.12 8.45 -14.67
C SER A 90 20.22 9.06 -13.78
N GLY A 91 20.98 8.20 -13.09
CA GLY A 91 22.10 8.57 -12.21
C GLY A 91 21.85 8.52 -10.69
N ALA A 92 20.62 8.27 -10.21
CA ALA A 92 20.33 8.19 -8.77
C ALA A 92 19.23 7.16 -8.43
N SER A 93 19.52 6.35 -7.41
CA SER A 93 18.54 5.45 -6.78
C SER A 93 17.84 6.18 -5.66
N ALA A 94 16.53 6.39 -5.77
CA ALA A 94 15.72 6.94 -4.68
C ALA A 94 14.96 5.80 -3.98
N HIS A 95 15.04 5.77 -2.66
CA HIS A 95 14.24 4.90 -1.81
C HIS A 95 13.08 5.72 -1.26
N ALA A 96 11.85 5.33 -1.59
CA ALA A 96 10.65 5.89 -0.98
C ALA A 96 9.95 4.82 -0.14
N PHE A 97 9.38 5.24 0.97
CA PHE A 97 8.55 4.41 1.82
C PHE A 97 7.13 4.97 1.80
N ASP A 98 6.22 4.15 1.30
CA ASP A 98 4.83 4.53 1.09
C ASP A 98 3.95 3.74 2.07
N LEU A 99 3.05 4.46 2.74
CA LEU A 99 1.98 3.88 3.52
C LEU A 99 0.66 4.20 2.81
N ASP A 100 -0.14 3.19 2.52
CA ASP A 100 -1.44 3.35 1.88
C ASP A 100 -2.52 2.64 2.72
N LEU A 101 -3.73 3.19 2.74
CA LEU A 101 -4.92 2.51 3.24
C LEU A 101 -5.98 2.51 2.15
N ASN A 102 -6.34 1.32 1.69
CA ASN A 102 -7.28 1.13 0.60
C ASN A 102 -8.57 0.47 1.11
N ALA A 103 -9.70 0.94 0.61
CA ALA A 103 -10.97 0.21 0.66
C ALA A 103 -11.19 -0.48 -0.68
N LEU A 104 -11.55 -1.76 -0.62
CA LEU A 104 -11.84 -2.58 -1.77
C LEU A 104 -13.32 -2.97 -1.76
N TYR A 105 -13.94 -2.91 -2.93
CA TYR A 105 -15.30 -3.34 -3.14
C TYR A 105 -15.34 -4.45 -4.20
N GLY A 106 -15.84 -5.62 -3.85
CA GLY A 106 -15.92 -6.79 -4.73
C GLY A 106 -16.98 -7.78 -4.29
N LYS A 107 -17.58 -8.51 -5.24
CA LYS A 107 -18.63 -9.49 -4.94
C LYS A 107 -18.11 -10.69 -4.16
N ASP A 108 -16.90 -11.14 -4.46
CA ASP A 108 -16.23 -12.26 -3.83
C ASP A 108 -14.79 -11.85 -3.53
N HIS A 109 -14.39 -12.01 -2.27
CA HIS A 109 -13.06 -11.57 -1.83
C HIS A 109 -11.95 -12.48 -2.34
N LYS A 110 -12.23 -13.74 -2.70
CA LYS A 110 -11.21 -14.70 -3.14
C LYS A 110 -11.07 -14.78 -4.66
N LYS A 111 -12.04 -14.26 -5.43
CA LYS A 111 -12.04 -14.34 -6.90
C LYS A 111 -12.82 -13.22 -7.57
N GLY A 112 -12.46 -12.96 -8.82
CA GLY A 112 -13.17 -12.04 -9.68
C GLY A 112 -12.76 -10.59 -9.45
N MET A 113 -13.53 -9.68 -10.08
CA MET A 113 -13.19 -8.26 -10.14
C MET A 113 -13.49 -7.52 -8.84
N TYR A 114 -12.68 -6.53 -8.55
CA TYR A 114 -12.88 -5.58 -7.46
C TYR A 114 -12.44 -4.17 -7.88
N LEU A 115 -13.00 -3.18 -7.19
CA LEU A 115 -12.60 -1.78 -7.26
C LEU A 115 -11.83 -1.42 -6.02
N THR A 116 -10.89 -0.49 -6.14
CA THR A 116 -10.13 0.05 -5.02
C THR A 116 -10.21 1.57 -5.00
N ALA A 117 -10.25 2.12 -3.79
CA ALA A 117 -10.07 3.54 -3.55
C ALA A 117 -9.33 3.71 -2.22
N GLY A 118 -8.37 4.61 -2.15
CA GLY A 118 -7.54 4.75 -0.98
C GLY A 118 -6.84 6.08 -0.87
N ALA A 119 -6.12 6.21 0.23
CA ALA A 119 -5.27 7.37 0.52
C ALA A 119 -3.93 6.89 1.05
N GLY A 120 -2.90 7.66 0.73
CA GLY A 120 -1.53 7.31 1.05
C GLY A 120 -0.69 8.46 1.57
N ALA A 121 0.49 8.10 2.04
CA ALA A 121 1.52 9.00 2.53
C ALA A 121 2.90 8.45 2.12
N ASP A 122 3.63 9.26 1.36
CA ASP A 122 5.01 8.98 0.96
C ASP A 122 5.96 9.69 1.91
N ILE A 123 6.83 8.92 2.55
CA ILE A 123 7.84 9.44 3.46
C ILE A 123 9.09 9.73 2.64
N VAL A 124 9.30 11.02 2.32
CA VAL A 124 10.41 11.51 1.52
C VAL A 124 11.57 11.90 2.44
N GLY A 125 12.80 11.56 2.03
CA GLY A 125 14.02 12.09 2.66
C GLY A 125 14.47 11.39 3.94
N ALA A 126 14.18 10.08 4.11
CA ALA A 126 14.63 9.29 5.28
C ALA A 126 16.17 9.27 5.51
N THR A 127 16.97 9.75 4.55
CA THR A 127 18.43 9.82 4.59
C THR A 127 19.03 11.19 4.23
N GLY A 128 18.21 12.25 4.06
CA GLY A 128 18.62 13.57 3.53
C GLY A 128 18.47 14.76 4.49
N ALA A 129 18.79 15.98 4.02
CA ALA A 129 18.74 17.23 4.80
C ALA A 129 17.32 17.76 5.07
N VAL A 130 16.32 17.26 4.35
CA VAL A 130 14.89 17.59 4.51
C VAL A 130 14.11 16.28 4.45
N SER A 131 13.27 16.04 5.47
CA SER A 131 12.38 14.89 5.53
C SER A 131 10.94 15.33 5.77
N GLY A 132 9.98 14.56 5.26
CA GLY A 132 8.58 14.81 5.52
C GLY A 132 7.66 13.87 4.77
N THR A 133 6.37 14.21 4.78
CA THR A 133 5.31 13.37 4.23
C THR A 133 4.60 14.07 3.08
N VAL A 134 4.39 13.35 1.99
CA VAL A 134 3.57 13.75 0.85
C VAL A 134 2.31 12.91 0.85
N PHE A 135 1.13 13.53 0.97
CA PHE A 135 -0.12 12.79 0.95
C PHE A 135 -0.56 12.48 -0.48
N SER A 136 -1.35 11.41 -0.64
CA SER A 136 -1.88 11.01 -1.93
C SER A 136 -3.28 10.42 -1.80
N VAL A 137 -3.98 10.35 -2.94
CA VAL A 137 -5.18 9.54 -3.12
C VAL A 137 -4.95 8.59 -4.28
N ASN A 138 -5.52 7.39 -4.18
CA ASN A 138 -5.35 6.35 -5.18
C ASN A 138 -6.67 5.61 -5.45
N GLY A 139 -6.71 4.92 -6.58
CA GLY A 139 -7.82 4.04 -6.91
C GLY A 139 -7.49 3.15 -8.11
N GLY A 140 -8.25 2.08 -8.27
CA GLY A 140 -7.90 1.05 -9.22
C GLY A 140 -9.00 0.03 -9.47
N VAL A 141 -8.73 -0.81 -10.45
CA VAL A 141 -9.55 -1.96 -10.81
C VAL A 141 -8.65 -3.16 -10.89
N GLY A 142 -9.05 -4.26 -10.26
CA GLY A 142 -8.30 -5.48 -10.33
C GLY A 142 -9.15 -6.72 -10.35
N THR A 143 -8.48 -7.86 -10.46
CA THR A 143 -9.10 -9.18 -10.44
C THR A 143 -8.29 -10.14 -9.58
N ARG A 144 -8.98 -11.10 -8.99
CA ARG A 144 -8.39 -12.23 -8.26
C ARG A 144 -8.63 -13.52 -9.03
N LEU A 145 -7.56 -14.28 -9.23
CA LEU A 145 -7.55 -15.58 -9.89
C LEU A 145 -7.16 -16.62 -8.83
N PRO A 146 -8.09 -17.45 -8.35
CA PRO A 146 -7.80 -18.47 -7.34
C PRO A 146 -6.64 -19.36 -7.75
N TYR A 147 -5.73 -19.62 -6.81
CA TYR A 147 -4.59 -20.50 -7.01
C TYR A 147 -4.26 -21.18 -5.69
N GLU A 148 -4.44 -22.50 -5.64
CA GLU A 148 -4.29 -23.32 -4.43
C GLU A 148 -5.11 -22.76 -3.25
N SER A 149 -4.48 -22.55 -2.09
CA SER A 149 -5.08 -21.92 -0.90
C SER A 149 -5.12 -20.39 -0.98
N GLY A 150 -4.60 -19.80 -2.05
CA GLY A 150 -4.45 -18.37 -2.28
C GLY A 150 -5.16 -17.85 -3.53
N ALA A 151 -4.73 -16.68 -3.99
CA ALA A 151 -5.12 -16.13 -5.28
C ALA A 151 -3.99 -15.29 -5.87
N TRP A 152 -3.82 -15.36 -7.20
CA TRP A 152 -3.12 -14.32 -7.94
C TRP A 152 -3.99 -13.07 -7.98
N ARG A 153 -3.36 -11.91 -7.81
CA ARG A 153 -4.01 -10.61 -7.91
C ARG A 153 -3.34 -9.80 -9.00
N LEU A 154 -4.15 -9.25 -9.89
CA LEU A 154 -3.73 -8.28 -10.89
C LEU A 154 -4.55 -7.00 -10.69
N GLU A 155 -3.90 -5.85 -10.72
CA GLU A 155 -4.56 -4.56 -10.49
C GLU A 155 -3.93 -3.48 -11.37
N ALA A 156 -4.76 -2.72 -12.08
CA ALA A 156 -4.37 -1.45 -12.68
C ALA A 156 -4.84 -0.31 -11.77
N PHE A 157 -3.99 0.68 -11.55
CA PHE A 157 -4.26 1.75 -10.60
C PHE A 157 -3.79 3.11 -11.09
N VAL A 158 -4.39 4.15 -10.52
CA VAL A 158 -3.97 5.54 -10.62
C VAL A 158 -3.71 6.08 -9.23
N ARG A 159 -2.81 7.06 -9.15
CA ARG A 159 -2.48 7.75 -7.90
C ARG A 159 -2.23 9.23 -8.18
N TYR A 160 -2.68 10.08 -7.28
CA TYR A 160 -2.43 11.51 -7.29
C TYR A 160 -1.79 11.91 -5.97
N ALA A 161 -0.51 12.28 -6.01
CA ALA A 161 0.22 12.82 -4.87
C ALA A 161 0.13 14.35 -4.88
N PHE A 162 -0.22 14.92 -3.72
CA PHE A 162 -0.39 16.36 -3.55
C PHE A 162 0.95 17.06 -3.39
N LYS A 163 1.04 18.30 -3.87
CA LYS A 163 2.20 19.17 -3.71
C LYS A 163 2.54 19.35 -2.23
N ASN A 164 3.82 19.27 -1.89
CA ASN A 164 4.34 19.71 -0.60
C ASN A 164 5.42 20.77 -0.80
N THR A 165 5.07 22.04 -0.59
CA THR A 165 5.99 23.17 -0.77
C THR A 165 7.19 23.14 0.15
N SER A 166 7.02 22.63 1.37
CA SER A 166 8.10 22.56 2.37
C SER A 166 9.16 21.51 2.01
N LEU A 167 8.78 20.53 1.20
CA LEU A 167 9.66 19.48 0.67
C LEU A 167 10.09 19.76 -0.78
N PHE A 168 9.65 20.87 -1.37
CA PHE A 168 9.82 21.18 -2.80
C PHE A 168 9.24 20.12 -3.75
N GLU A 169 8.27 19.35 -3.29
CA GLU A 169 7.64 18.27 -4.06
C GLU A 169 6.43 18.80 -4.86
N PRO A 170 6.40 18.61 -6.19
CA PRO A 170 5.27 18.99 -7.03
C PRO A 170 4.08 18.02 -6.87
N ASN A 171 2.91 18.39 -7.41
CA ASN A 171 1.84 17.41 -7.58
C ASN A 171 2.30 16.36 -8.60
N THR A 172 1.99 15.09 -8.34
CA THR A 172 2.40 13.99 -9.23
C THR A 172 1.20 13.10 -9.56
N PHE A 173 0.96 12.87 -10.84
CA PHE A 173 -0.01 11.90 -11.31
C PHE A 173 0.70 10.63 -11.77
N SER A 174 0.23 9.49 -11.29
CA SER A 174 0.83 8.20 -11.58
C SER A 174 -0.21 7.22 -12.10
N VAL A 175 0.22 6.38 -13.03
CA VAL A 175 -0.55 5.24 -13.55
C VAL A 175 0.34 4.01 -13.45
N GLY A 176 -0.22 2.91 -13.00
CA GLY A 176 0.55 1.68 -12.82
C GLY A 176 -0.29 0.42 -12.91
N ALA A 177 0.44 -0.69 -12.88
CA ALA A 177 -0.13 -2.01 -12.74
C ALA A 177 0.69 -2.79 -11.71
N ARG A 178 0.04 -3.64 -10.94
CA ARG A 178 0.68 -4.53 -9.98
C ARG A 178 0.14 -5.95 -10.10
N ALA A 179 1.02 -6.89 -9.82
CA ALA A 179 0.74 -8.31 -9.77
C ALA A 179 1.29 -8.88 -8.47
N GLY A 180 0.55 -9.81 -7.86
CA GLY A 180 1.05 -10.46 -6.66
C GLY A 180 0.20 -11.61 -6.18
N LEU A 181 0.57 -12.10 -5.00
CA LEU A 181 -0.01 -13.28 -4.39
C LEU A 181 -0.77 -12.89 -3.13
N SER A 182 -1.94 -13.51 -2.95
CA SER A 182 -2.79 -13.40 -1.77
C SER A 182 -2.87 -14.75 -1.07
N LEU A 183 -2.62 -14.77 0.24
CA LEU A 183 -2.80 -15.92 1.11
C LEU A 183 -3.95 -15.63 2.08
N TRP A 184 -4.92 -16.53 2.15
CA TRP A 184 -6.14 -16.35 2.94
C TRP A 184 -6.08 -17.14 4.25
N HIS A 185 -6.41 -16.48 5.37
CA HIS A 185 -6.51 -17.09 6.70
C HIS A 185 -7.81 -16.69 7.42
#